data_AF-A0A354J5U3-F1
#
_entry.id   AF-A0A354J5U3-F1
#
_cell.length_a   1.000
_cell.length_b   1.000
_cell.length_c   1.000
_cell.angle_alpha   90.00
_cell.angle_beta   90.00
_cell.angle_gamma   90.00
#
_symmetry.space_group_name_H-M   'P 1'
#
loop_
_entity.id
_entity.type
_entity.pdbx_description
1 polymer ?
#
loop_
_entity_poly.entity_id
_entity_poly.type
_entity_poly.pdbx_seq_one_letter_code
_entity_poly.pdbx_strand_id
1 'polypeptide(L)'
;MKTSLTEVCNQIKKGKYPEENIPKLFNYLANQYNTYARVNLVMHYETFYESYLEDHENWSEEAQDIVSKINRIIHDNLLLNNNAEKEKIIKEVDELRKEIMKRMNYLSIYLDIFQIYEYVFNRTEYRFKQDEIITVEDDDFARKILRYIFDTEDNVVINAKIMETIGQLPVRITKQRFFTILRESLQNYLGRERSTLNTFLYMLRTNAMLISEEGMKNDYPRLWEQKEALAALRYNEISEEKFLEAEKVLRQAAAFLNIESSVYYSLQEIINEVYAILLISTYAGIVETDTPVSEETIHTILGEINTAFLSEDKAELAKKLETKFEELEGIQENVVYTFIETDDVLNEVDKNYRKLTESLMIDPFLNVLLRTRQLLSDSLFIDLEEEAADSKVSESLIESEAEKIEEDMTALFASHDRMIARAVMANTLGNVPVFFKNRTEVMNYVRYSLEHCKDPYEKAACVEIINKLIIE
;
A
#
# COMPACT_ATOMS: atom_id res chain seq x y z
N MET A 1 26.76 -37.71 -8.43
CA MET A 1 25.39 -37.41 -8.88
C MET A 1 24.96 -36.15 -8.17
N LYS A 2 24.73 -35.04 -8.88
CA LYS A 2 24.13 -33.82 -8.30
C LYS A 2 22.71 -34.22 -7.88
N THR A 3 22.43 -34.29 -6.58
CA THR A 3 21.07 -34.50 -6.06
C THR A 3 20.21 -33.32 -6.51
N SER A 4 19.04 -33.57 -7.12
CA SER A 4 18.19 -32.48 -7.59
C SER A 4 17.59 -31.72 -6.39
N LEU A 5 17.34 -30.42 -6.54
CA LEU A 5 16.72 -29.59 -5.49
C LEU A 5 15.42 -30.22 -4.98
N THR A 6 14.58 -30.71 -5.90
CA THR A 6 13.33 -31.39 -5.60
C THR A 6 13.55 -32.61 -4.70
N GLU A 7 14.64 -33.36 -4.89
CA GLU A 7 15.00 -34.48 -4.03
C GLU A 7 15.43 -34.01 -2.63
N VAL A 8 16.27 -32.97 -2.53
CA VAL A 8 16.67 -32.35 -1.25
C VAL A 8 15.42 -31.91 -0.47
N CYS A 9 14.51 -31.18 -1.10
CA CYS A 9 13.26 -30.70 -0.50
C CYS A 9 12.38 -31.85 0.01
N ASN A 10 12.21 -32.89 -0.81
CA ASN A 10 11.43 -34.07 -0.43
C ASN A 10 12.04 -34.87 0.71
N GLN A 11 13.37 -34.92 0.80
CA GLN A 11 14.06 -35.59 1.90
C GLN A 11 13.89 -34.82 3.21
N ILE A 12 13.98 -33.49 3.20
CA ILE A 12 13.70 -32.63 4.37
C ILE A 12 12.27 -32.84 4.87
N LYS A 13 11.27 -32.73 3.99
CA LYS A 13 9.84 -32.95 4.36
C LYS A 13 9.58 -34.34 4.95
N LYS A 14 10.41 -35.35 4.61
CA LYS A 14 10.33 -36.72 5.13
C LYS A 14 11.23 -37.00 6.34
N GLY A 15 11.94 -35.99 6.85
CA GLY A 15 12.90 -36.13 7.95
C GLY A 15 14.13 -36.98 7.62
N LYS A 16 14.51 -37.06 6.35
CA LYS A 16 15.66 -37.84 5.89
C LYS A 16 16.88 -36.93 5.73
N TYR A 17 17.94 -37.29 6.45
CA TYR A 17 19.24 -36.60 6.44
C TYR A 17 19.14 -35.07 6.58
N PRO A 18 18.36 -34.54 7.54
CA PRO A 18 18.13 -33.10 7.64
C PRO A 18 19.42 -32.31 7.91
N GLU A 19 20.38 -32.90 8.62
CA GLU A 19 21.72 -32.34 8.87
C GLU A 19 22.51 -32.06 7.58
N GLU A 20 22.32 -32.88 6.54
CA GLU A 20 22.99 -32.73 5.25
C GLU A 20 22.17 -31.86 4.28
N ASN A 21 20.85 -32.02 4.28
CA ASN A 21 19.99 -31.43 3.27
C ASN A 21 19.60 -29.97 3.56
N ILE A 22 19.43 -29.58 4.82
CA ILE A 22 19.07 -28.20 5.19
C ILE A 22 20.16 -27.20 4.76
N PRO A 23 21.46 -27.44 5.02
CA PRO A 23 22.50 -26.54 4.51
C PRO A 23 22.53 -26.43 2.98
N LYS A 24 22.24 -27.52 2.25
CA LYS A 24 22.16 -27.50 0.79
C LYS A 24 21.02 -26.62 0.30
N LEU A 25 19.84 -26.76 0.91
CA LEU A 25 18.68 -25.91 0.63
C LEU A 25 19.01 -24.44 0.88
N PHE A 26 19.66 -24.11 2.01
CA PHE A 26 19.98 -22.73 2.35
C PHE A 26 20.93 -22.08 1.35
N ASN A 27 22.01 -22.77 0.96
CA ASN A 27 22.94 -22.26 -0.06
C ASN A 27 22.24 -22.02 -1.40
N TYR A 28 21.36 -22.94 -1.78
CA TYR A 28 20.61 -22.80 -3.02
C TYR A 28 19.65 -21.61 -2.95
N LEU A 29 18.86 -21.47 -1.88
CA LEU A 29 17.98 -20.33 -1.66
C LEU A 29 18.73 -18.99 -1.62
N ALA A 30 19.92 -18.95 -1.01
CA ALA A 30 20.73 -17.73 -0.96
C ALA A 30 21.12 -17.23 -2.34
N ASN A 31 21.52 -18.14 -3.23
CA ASN A 31 21.83 -17.77 -4.61
C ASN A 31 20.59 -17.30 -5.36
N GLN A 32 19.45 -17.99 -5.18
CA GLN A 32 18.19 -17.63 -5.84
C GLN A 32 17.67 -16.26 -5.36
N TYR A 33 17.65 -16.01 -4.05
CA TYR A 33 17.26 -14.71 -3.50
C TYR A 33 18.21 -13.59 -3.94
N ASN A 34 19.52 -13.84 -3.96
CA ASN A 34 20.49 -12.85 -4.46
C ASN A 34 20.24 -12.52 -5.94
N THR A 35 20.04 -13.55 -6.78
CA THR A 35 19.74 -13.36 -8.20
C THR A 35 18.44 -12.58 -8.39
N TYR A 36 17.36 -12.97 -7.72
CA TYR A 36 16.07 -12.29 -7.82
C TYR A 36 16.16 -10.82 -7.40
N ALA A 37 16.75 -10.55 -6.24
CA ALA A 37 16.90 -9.19 -5.73
C ALA A 37 17.73 -8.31 -6.67
N ARG A 38 18.81 -8.84 -7.27
CA ARG A 38 19.65 -8.06 -8.18
C ARG A 38 18.97 -7.77 -9.52
N VAL A 39 18.23 -8.74 -10.06
CA VAL A 39 17.47 -8.54 -11.31
C VAL A 39 16.34 -7.54 -11.08
N ASN A 40 15.57 -7.65 -9.99
CA ASN A 40 14.55 -6.65 -9.70
C ASN A 40 15.17 -5.26 -9.46
N LEU A 41 16.30 -5.18 -8.75
CA LEU A 41 16.98 -3.92 -8.50
C LEU A 41 17.35 -3.19 -9.79
N VAL A 42 17.91 -3.87 -10.80
CA VAL A 42 18.25 -3.19 -12.05
C VAL A 42 17.01 -2.71 -12.80
N MET A 43 15.92 -3.46 -12.76
CA MET A 43 14.65 -3.09 -13.41
C MET A 43 14.03 -1.88 -12.71
N HIS A 44 13.81 -1.96 -11.40
CA HIS A 44 13.20 -0.88 -10.63
C HIS A 44 14.09 0.36 -10.58
N TYR A 45 15.42 0.20 -10.53
CA TYR A 45 16.32 1.34 -10.52
C TYR A 45 16.34 2.09 -11.86
N GLU A 46 16.16 1.38 -12.98
CA GLU A 46 16.04 1.99 -14.29
C GLU A 46 14.71 2.74 -14.45
N THR A 47 13.58 2.09 -14.14
CA THR A 47 12.25 2.74 -14.20
C THR A 47 12.17 3.94 -13.25
N PHE A 48 12.80 3.84 -12.08
CA PHE A 48 12.90 4.96 -11.15
C PHE A 48 13.77 6.09 -11.69
N TYR A 49 14.86 5.78 -12.39
CA TYR A 49 15.68 6.79 -13.06
C TYR A 49 14.89 7.51 -14.17
N GLU A 50 14.08 6.80 -14.97
CA GLU A 50 13.20 7.42 -15.96
C GLU A 50 12.23 8.42 -15.29
N SER A 51 11.59 7.99 -14.19
CA SER A 51 10.71 8.86 -13.40
C SER A 51 11.44 10.08 -12.83
N TYR A 52 12.69 9.90 -12.39
CA TYR A 52 13.57 10.99 -11.94
C TYR A 52 13.85 11.98 -13.06
N LEU A 53 14.09 11.52 -14.29
CA LEU A 53 14.36 12.40 -15.43
C LEU A 53 13.17 13.29 -15.76
N GLU A 54 11.95 12.77 -15.64
CA GLU A 54 10.72 13.47 -15.97
C GLU A 54 10.33 14.50 -14.90
N ASP A 55 10.34 14.11 -13.62
CA ASP A 55 9.59 14.84 -12.59
C ASP A 55 10.37 15.19 -11.30
N HIS A 56 11.67 14.89 -11.18
CA HIS A 56 12.39 15.10 -9.91
C HIS A 56 12.34 16.53 -9.34
N GLU A 57 12.16 17.55 -10.19
CA GLU A 57 12.02 18.95 -9.78
C GLU A 57 10.74 19.20 -8.95
N ASN A 58 9.75 18.32 -9.07
CA ASN A 58 8.48 18.39 -8.34
C ASN A 58 8.47 17.58 -7.03
N TRP A 59 9.54 16.83 -6.74
CA TRP A 59 9.65 15.99 -5.54
C TRP A 59 10.07 16.82 -4.33
N SER A 60 9.77 16.35 -3.12
CA SER A 60 10.30 17.00 -1.91
C SER A 60 11.83 16.94 -1.81
N GLU A 61 12.40 17.88 -1.06
CA GLU A 61 13.84 17.89 -0.74
C GLU A 61 14.23 16.60 0.00
N GLU A 62 13.36 16.12 0.90
CA GLU A 62 13.55 14.86 1.62
C GLU A 62 13.59 13.65 0.68
N ALA A 63 12.70 13.58 -0.31
CA ALA A 63 12.73 12.50 -1.30
C ALA A 63 14.05 12.51 -2.09
N GLN A 64 14.51 13.69 -2.53
CA GLN A 64 15.79 13.83 -3.25
C GLN A 64 17.01 13.46 -2.38
N ASP A 65 16.99 13.78 -1.08
CA ASP A 65 18.04 13.36 -0.13
C ASP A 65 18.05 11.83 0.03
N ILE A 66 16.88 11.19 0.12
CA ILE A 66 16.77 9.73 0.19
C ILE A 66 17.32 9.09 -1.10
N VAL A 67 16.96 9.63 -2.28
CA VAL A 67 17.52 9.18 -3.57
C VAL A 67 19.04 9.22 -3.56
N SER A 68 19.60 10.34 -3.11
CA SER A 68 21.06 10.54 -3.04
C SER A 68 21.72 9.53 -2.11
N LYS A 69 21.11 9.23 -0.95
CA LYS A 69 21.60 8.21 -0.02
C LYS A 69 21.55 6.81 -0.62
N ILE A 70 20.43 6.43 -1.26
CA ILE A 70 20.30 5.12 -1.91
C ILE A 70 21.33 4.97 -3.02
N ASN A 71 21.47 5.98 -3.89
CA ASN A 71 22.45 5.97 -4.98
C ASN A 71 23.89 5.78 -4.45
N ARG A 72 24.25 6.46 -3.35
CA ARG A 72 25.53 6.25 -2.66
C ARG A 72 25.68 4.84 -2.11
N ILE A 73 24.65 4.31 -1.44
CA ILE A 73 24.68 2.95 -0.87
C ILE A 73 24.91 1.91 -1.97
N ILE A 74 24.21 2.03 -3.10
CA ILE A 74 24.40 1.15 -4.27
C ILE A 74 25.84 1.26 -4.78
N HIS A 75 26.35 2.48 -4.96
CA HIS A 75 27.70 2.72 -5.46
C HIS A 75 28.76 2.07 -4.55
N ASP A 76 28.77 2.45 -3.27
CA ASP A 76 29.85 2.08 -2.36
C ASP A 76 29.83 0.59 -2.01
N ASN A 77 28.64 -0.02 -1.92
CA ASN A 77 28.49 -1.35 -1.37
C ASN A 77 28.20 -2.44 -2.41
N LEU A 78 27.49 -2.11 -3.49
CA LEU A 78 27.15 -3.09 -4.54
C LEU A 78 28.07 -3.01 -5.75
N LEU A 79 28.60 -1.83 -6.08
CA LEU A 79 29.56 -1.66 -7.18
C LEU A 79 31.01 -1.80 -6.71
N LEU A 80 31.41 -1.03 -5.69
CA LEU A 80 32.80 -1.06 -5.20
C LEU A 80 33.10 -2.23 -4.24
N ASN A 81 32.07 -2.97 -3.79
CA ASN A 81 32.19 -4.06 -2.83
C ASN A 81 32.93 -3.65 -1.54
N ASN A 82 32.74 -2.43 -1.06
CA ASN A 82 33.38 -1.95 0.16
C ASN A 82 32.72 -2.58 1.41
N ASN A 83 33.15 -3.79 1.76
CA ASN A 83 32.58 -4.57 2.87
C ASN A 83 33.10 -4.16 4.26
N ALA A 84 33.88 -3.09 4.37
CA ALA A 84 34.29 -2.55 5.67
C ALA A 84 33.06 -1.93 6.34
N GLU A 85 32.56 -2.54 7.43
CA GLU A 85 31.38 -2.08 8.21
C GLU A 85 29.99 -2.57 7.75
N LYS A 86 29.88 -3.78 7.19
CA LYS A 86 28.61 -4.38 6.73
C LYS A 86 27.43 -4.25 7.72
N GLU A 87 27.63 -4.49 9.01
CA GLU A 87 26.56 -4.35 10.01
C GLU A 87 26.03 -2.92 10.15
N LYS A 88 26.91 -1.92 9.98
CA LYS A 88 26.54 -0.51 10.04
C LYS A 88 25.74 -0.10 8.80
N ILE A 89 26.16 -0.57 7.63
CA ILE A 89 25.45 -0.34 6.36
C ILE A 89 24.05 -0.99 6.42
N ILE A 90 23.94 -2.21 6.94
CA ILE A 90 22.65 -2.88 7.14
C ILE A 90 21.73 -2.04 8.04
N LYS A 91 22.24 -1.46 9.13
CA LYS A 91 21.47 -0.57 9.99
C LYS A 91 21.05 0.72 9.27
N GLU A 92 21.95 1.33 8.52
CA GLU A 92 21.65 2.53 7.72
C GLU A 92 20.52 2.26 6.70
N VAL A 93 20.57 1.12 6.02
CA VAL A 93 19.53 0.68 5.07
C VAL A 93 18.20 0.41 5.78
N ASP A 94 18.21 -0.24 6.94
CA ASP A 94 17.01 -0.49 7.75
C ASP A 94 16.36 0.82 8.24
N GLU A 95 17.17 1.79 8.67
CA GLU A 95 16.71 3.12 9.08
C GLU A 95 16.12 3.90 7.89
N LEU A 96 16.79 3.87 6.72
CA LEU A 96 16.30 4.53 5.52
C LEU A 96 14.98 3.93 5.03
N ARG A 97 14.87 2.60 5.07
CA ARG A 97 13.64 1.86 4.80
C ARG A 97 12.50 2.31 5.72
N LYS A 98 12.76 2.38 7.04
CA LYS A 98 11.75 2.84 8.02
C LYS A 98 11.32 4.27 7.78
N GLU A 99 12.23 5.16 7.38
CA GLU A 99 11.87 6.54 7.01
C GLU A 99 10.98 6.58 5.75
N ILE A 100 11.29 5.80 4.72
CA ILE A 100 10.45 5.67 3.51
C ILE A 100 9.04 5.19 3.87
N MET A 101 8.93 4.13 4.69
CA MET A 101 7.64 3.61 5.17
C MET A 101 6.84 4.66 5.95
N LYS A 102 7.52 5.40 6.85
CA LYS A 102 6.91 6.46 7.64
C LYS A 102 6.36 7.58 6.75
N ARG A 103 7.12 8.00 5.74
CA ARG A 103 6.69 9.03 4.77
C ARG A 103 5.48 8.57 3.96
N MET A 104 5.51 7.34 3.43
CA MET A 104 4.39 6.75 2.71
C MET A 104 3.12 6.67 3.59
N ASN A 105 3.27 6.30 4.86
CA ASN A 105 2.15 6.28 5.81
C ASN A 105 1.53 7.67 5.98
N TYR A 106 2.33 8.73 6.10
CA TYR A 106 1.80 10.10 6.18
C TYR A 106 1.06 10.52 4.91
N LEU A 107 1.63 10.22 3.74
CA LEU A 107 1.00 10.53 2.45
C LEU A 107 -0.33 9.77 2.30
N SER A 108 -0.38 8.51 2.72
CA SER A 108 -1.61 7.70 2.72
C SER A 108 -2.70 8.31 3.62
N ILE A 109 -2.34 8.77 4.82
CA ILE A 109 -3.29 9.45 5.72
C ILE A 109 -3.78 10.77 5.09
N TYR A 110 -2.89 11.55 4.47
CA TYR A 110 -3.30 12.77 3.78
C TYR A 110 -4.21 12.48 2.58
N LEU A 111 -3.92 11.44 1.80
CA LEU A 111 -4.77 10.99 0.68
C LEU A 111 -6.20 10.74 1.16
N ASP A 112 -6.37 9.94 2.21
CA ASP A 112 -7.68 9.64 2.80
C ASP A 112 -8.39 10.91 3.29
N ILE A 113 -7.64 11.86 3.88
CA ILE A 113 -8.18 13.15 4.31
C ILE A 113 -8.64 14.00 3.11
N PHE A 114 -7.85 14.11 2.04
CA PHE A 114 -8.21 14.92 0.88
C PHE A 114 -9.34 14.30 0.06
N GLN A 115 -9.51 12.97 0.08
CA GLN A 115 -10.66 12.28 -0.51
C GLN A 115 -11.98 12.69 0.18
N ILE A 116 -11.98 12.91 1.49
CA ILE A 116 -13.14 13.47 2.19
C ILE A 116 -13.49 14.86 1.66
N TYR A 117 -12.49 15.72 1.45
CA TYR A 117 -12.73 17.03 0.88
C TYR A 117 -13.21 16.94 -0.56
N GLU A 118 -12.66 16.07 -1.39
CA GLU A 118 -13.16 15.82 -2.74
C GLU A 118 -14.65 15.46 -2.75
N TYR A 119 -15.09 14.57 -1.86
CA TYR A 119 -16.52 14.25 -1.69
C TYR A 119 -17.35 15.51 -1.41
N VAL A 120 -16.87 16.41 -0.53
CA VAL A 120 -17.55 17.67 -0.19
C VAL A 120 -17.59 18.62 -1.38
N PHE A 121 -16.47 18.77 -2.10
CA PHE A 121 -16.35 19.68 -3.24
C PHE A 121 -17.24 19.25 -4.39
N ASN A 122 -17.26 17.97 -4.75
CA ASN A 122 -18.11 17.43 -5.81
C ASN A 122 -19.59 17.75 -5.59
N ARG A 123 -20.04 17.80 -4.32
CA ARG A 123 -21.43 18.14 -3.96
C ARG A 123 -21.68 19.64 -3.84
N THR A 124 -20.64 20.40 -3.52
CA THR A 124 -20.72 21.86 -3.39
C THR A 124 -20.69 22.53 -4.77
N GLU A 125 -19.97 21.97 -5.73
CA GLU A 125 -19.76 22.51 -7.08
C GLU A 125 -21.06 22.81 -7.82
N TYR A 126 -22.08 21.93 -7.71
CA TYR A 126 -23.36 22.12 -8.40
C TYR A 126 -24.16 23.35 -7.94
N ARG A 127 -23.78 23.99 -6.83
CA ARG A 127 -24.33 25.30 -6.45
C ARG A 127 -24.00 26.37 -7.48
N PHE A 128 -22.86 26.21 -8.14
CA PHE A 128 -22.30 27.12 -9.14
C PHE A 128 -22.52 26.61 -10.58
N LYS A 129 -22.84 25.33 -10.76
CA LYS A 129 -23.14 24.69 -12.06
C LYS A 129 -24.62 24.32 -12.25
N GLN A 130 -25.52 25.25 -11.98
CA GLN A 130 -26.96 24.96 -11.97
C GLN A 130 -27.50 24.53 -13.35
N ASP A 131 -26.92 25.07 -14.42
CA ASP A 131 -27.31 24.75 -15.80
C ASP A 131 -26.90 23.32 -16.23
N GLU A 132 -26.01 22.66 -15.48
CA GLU A 132 -25.52 21.30 -15.74
C GLU A 132 -26.29 20.22 -14.95
N ILE A 133 -27.28 20.62 -14.13
CA ILE A 133 -28.04 19.68 -13.29
C ILE A 133 -28.96 18.81 -14.15
N ILE A 134 -28.61 17.53 -14.26
CA ILE A 134 -29.47 16.51 -14.86
C ILE A 134 -30.48 16.05 -13.82
N THR A 135 -31.76 16.35 -14.04
CA THR A 135 -32.84 15.83 -13.19
C THR A 135 -33.19 14.41 -13.63
N VAL A 136 -33.02 13.45 -12.73
CA VAL A 136 -33.43 12.06 -12.92
C VAL A 136 -34.44 11.71 -11.83
N GLU A 137 -35.51 11.01 -12.20
CA GLU A 137 -36.47 10.49 -11.22
C GLU A 137 -35.79 9.49 -10.28
N ASP A 138 -35.97 9.67 -8.97
CA ASP A 138 -35.28 8.90 -7.93
C ASP A 138 -35.48 7.38 -8.12
N ASP A 139 -36.69 6.97 -8.50
CA ASP A 139 -37.04 5.55 -8.69
C ASP A 139 -36.43 4.93 -9.96
N ASP A 140 -36.26 5.73 -11.01
CA ASP A 140 -35.56 5.31 -12.23
C ASP A 140 -34.07 5.16 -11.97
N PHE A 141 -33.50 6.12 -11.24
CA PHE A 141 -32.09 6.08 -10.88
C PHE A 141 -31.78 4.93 -9.92
N ALA A 142 -32.61 4.71 -8.89
CA ALA A 142 -32.48 3.57 -7.98
C ALA A 142 -32.51 2.23 -8.74
N ARG A 143 -33.40 2.09 -9.73
CA ARG A 143 -33.45 0.89 -10.59
C ARG A 143 -32.17 0.72 -11.41
N LYS A 144 -31.61 1.82 -11.95
CA LYS A 144 -30.35 1.79 -12.68
C LYS A 144 -29.20 1.30 -11.80
N ILE A 145 -29.09 1.84 -10.59
CA ILE A 145 -28.09 1.43 -9.58
C ILE A 145 -28.21 -0.06 -9.26
N LEU A 146 -29.42 -0.53 -8.95
CA LEU A 146 -29.63 -1.93 -8.59
C LEU A 146 -29.32 -2.89 -9.73
N ARG A 147 -29.60 -2.48 -10.98
CA ARG A 147 -29.20 -3.25 -12.15
C ARG A 147 -27.68 -3.35 -12.26
N TYR A 148 -26.95 -2.27 -12.03
CA TYR A 148 -25.49 -2.26 -12.03
C TYR A 148 -24.90 -3.15 -10.93
N ILE A 149 -25.40 -3.04 -9.70
CA ILE A 149 -24.91 -3.84 -8.56
C ILE A 149 -25.10 -5.34 -8.80
N PHE A 150 -26.24 -5.73 -9.39
CA PHE A 150 -26.64 -7.13 -9.54
C PHE A 150 -26.59 -7.63 -11.00
N ASP A 151 -25.74 -7.04 -11.85
CA ASP A 151 -25.52 -7.49 -13.23
C ASP A 151 -24.65 -8.76 -13.33
N THR A 152 -24.04 -9.16 -12.20
CA THR A 152 -23.19 -10.34 -12.06
C THR A 152 -23.67 -11.25 -10.93
N GLU A 153 -23.24 -12.51 -10.97
CA GLU A 153 -23.48 -13.51 -9.91
C GLU A 153 -22.30 -13.63 -8.93
N ASP A 154 -21.17 -12.96 -9.19
CA ASP A 154 -20.00 -12.97 -8.30
C ASP A 154 -20.24 -12.09 -7.06
N ASN A 155 -20.36 -12.73 -5.90
CA ASN A 155 -20.61 -12.04 -4.64
C ASN A 155 -19.47 -11.08 -4.21
N VAL A 156 -18.23 -11.34 -4.60
CA VAL A 156 -17.10 -10.44 -4.30
C VAL A 156 -17.28 -9.14 -5.08
N VAL A 157 -17.58 -9.24 -6.37
CA VAL A 157 -17.83 -8.09 -7.25
C VAL A 157 -19.11 -7.35 -6.81
N ILE A 158 -20.18 -8.07 -6.47
CA ILE A 158 -21.41 -7.47 -5.95
C ILE A 158 -21.13 -6.66 -4.68
N ASN A 159 -20.35 -7.21 -3.74
CA ASN A 159 -20.03 -6.51 -2.50
C ASN A 159 -19.20 -5.25 -2.74
N ALA A 160 -18.21 -5.31 -3.64
CA ALA A 160 -17.43 -4.14 -4.05
C ALA A 160 -18.34 -3.05 -4.64
N LYS A 161 -19.23 -3.40 -5.59
CA LYS A 161 -20.20 -2.47 -6.19
C LYS A 161 -21.15 -1.86 -5.16
N ILE A 162 -21.60 -2.64 -4.17
CA ILE A 162 -22.43 -2.16 -3.06
C ILE A 162 -21.66 -1.11 -2.25
N MET A 163 -20.45 -1.44 -1.82
CA MET A 163 -19.60 -0.58 -0.99
C MET A 163 -19.32 0.76 -1.69
N GLU A 164 -18.88 0.70 -2.94
CA GLU A 164 -18.61 1.88 -3.77
C GLU A 164 -19.85 2.75 -3.98
N THR A 165 -21.00 2.14 -4.30
CA THR A 165 -22.26 2.86 -4.48
C THR A 165 -22.71 3.55 -3.19
N ILE A 166 -22.68 2.84 -2.04
CA ILE A 166 -23.07 3.42 -0.74
C ILE A 166 -22.20 4.61 -0.41
N GLY A 167 -20.89 4.52 -0.68
CA GLY A 167 -19.94 5.61 -0.46
C GLY A 167 -20.27 6.89 -1.21
N GLN A 168 -21.06 6.81 -2.29
CA GLN A 168 -21.47 7.97 -3.10
C GLN A 168 -22.92 8.43 -2.85
N LEU A 169 -23.76 7.59 -2.25
CA LEU A 169 -25.15 7.94 -1.97
C LEU A 169 -25.28 9.02 -0.87
N PRO A 170 -26.30 9.90 -0.93
CA PRO A 170 -26.57 10.86 0.13
C PRO A 170 -26.79 10.15 1.47
N VAL A 171 -26.01 10.50 2.49
CA VAL A 171 -26.17 9.92 3.82
C VAL A 171 -27.45 10.47 4.47
N ARG A 172 -28.46 9.62 4.62
CA ARG A 172 -29.79 9.95 5.21
C ARG A 172 -30.18 9.12 6.42
N ILE A 173 -29.27 8.29 6.92
CA ILE A 173 -29.45 7.56 8.18
C ILE A 173 -29.20 8.45 9.40
N THR A 174 -29.71 8.03 10.56
CA THR A 174 -29.42 8.72 11.83
C THR A 174 -27.99 8.42 12.30
N LYS A 175 -27.41 9.31 13.12
CA LYS A 175 -26.10 9.06 13.76
C LYS A 175 -26.09 7.75 14.56
N GLN A 176 -27.18 7.47 15.27
CA GLN A 176 -27.32 6.21 16.02
C GLN A 176 -27.27 4.98 15.10
N ARG A 177 -27.96 5.00 13.95
CA ARG A 177 -27.91 3.89 13.00
C ARG A 177 -26.51 3.74 12.38
N PHE A 178 -25.83 4.85 12.09
CA PHE A 178 -24.46 4.85 11.60
C PHE A 178 -23.50 4.18 12.60
N PHE A 179 -23.49 4.59 13.87
CA PHE A 179 -22.63 3.95 14.89
C PHE A 179 -23.00 2.49 15.15
N THR A 180 -24.29 2.13 15.01
CA THR A 180 -24.72 0.72 15.07
C THR A 180 -24.04 -0.09 13.96
N ILE A 181 -23.99 0.42 12.72
CA ILE A 181 -23.33 -0.27 11.59
C ILE A 181 -21.83 -0.44 11.86
N LEU A 182 -21.15 0.59 12.37
CA LEU A 182 -19.72 0.48 12.70
C LEU A 182 -19.47 -0.57 13.79
N ARG A 183 -20.29 -0.57 14.84
CA ARG A 183 -20.20 -1.56 15.94
C ARG A 183 -20.46 -2.97 15.42
N GLU A 184 -21.49 -3.17 14.60
CA GLU A 184 -21.77 -4.45 13.93
C GLU A 184 -20.60 -4.91 13.06
N SER A 185 -19.93 -3.97 12.38
CA SER A 185 -18.76 -4.26 11.54
C SER A 185 -17.57 -4.76 12.36
N LEU A 186 -17.32 -4.18 13.54
CA LEU A 186 -16.27 -4.62 14.46
C LEU A 186 -16.56 -6.01 15.06
N GLN A 187 -17.83 -6.35 15.28
CA GLN A 187 -18.23 -7.67 15.79
C GLN A 187 -17.82 -8.82 14.88
N ASN A 188 -17.62 -8.57 13.57
CA ASN A 188 -17.13 -9.58 12.63
C ASN A 188 -15.72 -10.11 12.96
N TYR A 189 -14.97 -9.39 13.81
CA TYR A 189 -13.61 -9.73 14.21
C TYR A 189 -13.53 -10.48 15.55
N LEU A 190 -14.66 -10.73 16.23
CA LEU A 190 -14.67 -11.47 17.50
C LEU A 190 -14.01 -12.86 17.34
N GLY A 191 -13.02 -13.15 18.19
CA GLY A 191 -12.27 -14.41 18.15
C GLY A 191 -11.27 -14.56 17.01
N ARG A 192 -11.14 -13.57 16.11
CA ARG A 192 -10.07 -13.49 15.10
C ARG A 192 -8.75 -13.02 15.70
N GLU A 193 -7.70 -13.06 14.91
CA GLU A 193 -6.39 -12.50 15.26
C GLU A 193 -6.47 -10.99 15.47
N ARG A 194 -5.76 -10.49 16.49
CA ARG A 194 -5.73 -9.06 16.82
C ARG A 194 -5.14 -8.22 15.68
N SER A 195 -4.15 -8.74 14.96
CA SER A 195 -3.57 -8.09 13.77
C SER A 195 -4.66 -7.73 12.75
N THR A 196 -5.58 -8.66 12.44
CA THR A 196 -6.66 -8.42 11.49
C THR A 196 -7.61 -7.29 11.95
N LEU A 197 -7.91 -7.22 13.25
CA LEU A 197 -8.70 -6.11 13.81
C LEU A 197 -7.92 -4.79 13.74
N ASN A 198 -6.62 -4.79 14.06
CA ASN A 198 -5.80 -3.60 14.01
C ASN A 198 -5.74 -3.01 12.59
N THR A 199 -5.57 -3.84 11.56
CA THR A 199 -5.62 -3.41 10.15
C THR A 199 -6.96 -2.77 9.81
N PHE A 200 -8.08 -3.38 10.23
CA PHE A 200 -9.40 -2.82 10.00
C PHE A 200 -9.61 -1.50 10.75
N LEU A 201 -9.16 -1.40 12.00
CA LEU A 201 -9.24 -0.18 12.81
C LEU A 201 -8.40 0.95 12.20
N TYR A 202 -7.21 0.64 11.71
CA TYR A 202 -6.35 1.60 11.00
C TYR A 202 -7.10 2.16 9.79
N MET A 203 -7.55 1.30 8.87
CA MET A 203 -8.30 1.70 7.68
C MET A 203 -9.55 2.51 8.04
N LEU A 204 -10.33 2.08 9.04
CA LEU A 204 -11.54 2.77 9.44
C LEU A 204 -11.24 4.18 9.98
N ARG A 205 -10.16 4.32 10.77
CA ARG A 205 -9.77 5.60 11.37
C ARG A 205 -9.17 6.56 10.35
N THR A 206 -8.39 6.10 9.37
CA THR A 206 -7.85 6.98 8.31
C THR A 206 -8.98 7.51 7.44
N ASN A 207 -9.88 6.62 6.98
CA ASN A 207 -11.08 6.98 6.22
C ASN A 207 -12.06 7.87 7.00
N ALA A 208 -11.95 7.90 8.32
CA ALA A 208 -12.74 8.76 9.19
C ALA A 208 -12.09 10.10 9.55
N MET A 209 -10.88 10.38 9.03
CA MET A 209 -10.03 11.51 9.43
C MET A 209 -9.69 11.56 10.93
N LEU A 210 -9.63 10.39 11.58
CA LEU A 210 -9.33 10.27 13.02
C LEU A 210 -7.85 10.03 13.31
N ILE A 211 -7.06 9.64 12.31
CA ILE A 211 -5.61 9.46 12.49
C ILE A 211 -4.89 10.79 12.31
N SER A 212 -3.99 11.07 13.25
CA SER A 212 -2.96 12.09 13.12
C SER A 212 -1.70 11.55 13.79
N GLU A 213 -0.67 11.27 12.99
CA GLU A 213 0.61 10.81 13.50
C GLU A 213 1.49 11.98 13.94
N GLU A 214 2.33 11.74 14.95
CA GLU A 214 3.36 12.69 15.34
C GLU A 214 4.34 12.88 14.17
N GLY A 215 4.66 14.12 13.83
CA GLY A 215 5.56 14.45 12.71
C GLY A 215 4.87 14.90 11.43
N MET A 216 3.61 14.50 11.16
CA MET A 216 2.92 14.84 9.90
C MET A 216 2.93 16.33 9.54
N LYS A 217 2.76 17.20 10.54
CA LYS A 217 2.79 18.66 10.36
C LYS A 217 4.19 19.18 10.04
N ASN A 218 5.21 18.62 10.67
CA ASN A 218 6.60 19.07 10.49
C ASN A 218 7.18 18.56 9.18
N ASP A 219 6.83 17.32 8.83
CA ASP A 219 7.33 16.59 7.67
C ASP A 219 6.60 17.00 6.38
N TYR A 220 5.32 17.40 6.46
CA TYR A 220 4.54 17.93 5.34
C TYR A 220 3.72 19.17 5.74
N PRO A 221 4.38 20.31 6.04
CA PRO A 221 3.70 21.52 6.53
C PRO A 221 2.69 22.09 5.54
N ARG A 222 2.99 22.01 4.23
CA ARG A 222 2.07 22.48 3.18
C ARG A 222 0.78 21.66 3.16
N LEU A 223 0.84 20.33 3.18
CA LEU A 223 -0.35 19.48 3.22
C LEU A 223 -1.15 19.71 4.50
N TRP A 224 -0.47 19.92 5.63
CA TRP A 224 -1.12 20.29 6.89
C TRP A 224 -1.89 21.61 6.78
N GLU A 225 -1.26 22.66 6.27
CA GLU A 225 -1.89 23.97 6.07
C GLU A 225 -3.08 23.89 5.11
N GLN A 226 -2.95 23.15 4.01
CA GLN A 226 -4.03 22.93 3.06
C GLN A 226 -5.20 22.18 3.71
N LYS A 227 -4.94 21.11 4.47
CA LYS A 227 -5.95 20.39 5.26
C LYS A 227 -6.70 21.33 6.20
N GLU A 228 -5.99 22.14 6.98
CA GLU A 228 -6.58 23.06 7.94
C GLU A 228 -7.39 24.17 7.26
N ALA A 229 -6.90 24.67 6.12
CA ALA A 229 -7.61 25.66 5.32
C ALA A 229 -8.95 25.12 4.80
N LEU A 230 -9.00 23.86 4.35
CA LEU A 230 -10.23 23.20 3.92
C LEU A 230 -11.17 22.91 5.11
N ALA A 231 -10.62 22.45 6.25
CA ALA A 231 -11.39 22.16 7.46
C ALA A 231 -12.16 23.38 7.99
N ALA A 232 -11.59 24.59 7.84
CA ALA A 232 -12.14 25.83 8.35
C ALA A 232 -13.30 26.40 7.51
N LEU A 233 -13.60 25.82 6.34
CA LEU A 233 -14.64 26.33 5.43
C LEU A 233 -16.06 26.02 5.91
N ARG A 234 -16.98 26.94 5.60
CA ARG A 234 -18.44 26.76 5.71
C ARG A 234 -19.02 26.53 4.31
N TYR A 235 -19.04 25.27 3.88
CA TYR A 235 -19.39 24.88 2.51
C TYR A 235 -20.85 25.21 2.14
N ASN A 236 -21.74 25.26 3.11
CA ASN A 236 -23.14 25.64 2.90
C ASN A 236 -23.31 27.11 2.46
N GLU A 237 -22.34 27.97 2.77
CA GLU A 237 -22.37 29.44 2.62
C GLU A 237 -21.17 29.96 1.82
N ILE A 238 -20.39 29.07 1.19
CA ILE A 238 -19.19 29.44 0.43
C ILE A 238 -19.56 30.23 -0.83
N SER A 239 -18.79 31.28 -1.15
CA SER A 239 -18.91 31.99 -2.42
C SER A 239 -18.22 31.22 -3.54
N GLU A 240 -18.62 31.47 -4.79
CA GLU A 240 -18.00 30.84 -5.97
C GLU A 240 -16.49 31.11 -6.03
N GLU A 241 -16.07 32.36 -5.80
CA GLU A 241 -14.65 32.74 -5.76
C GLU A 241 -13.86 31.92 -4.74
N LYS A 242 -14.35 31.82 -3.50
CA LYS A 242 -13.69 31.04 -2.44
C LYS A 242 -13.72 29.55 -2.72
N PHE A 243 -14.77 29.06 -3.36
CA PHE A 243 -14.86 27.66 -3.79
C PHE A 243 -13.77 27.35 -4.81
N LEU A 244 -13.60 28.18 -5.85
CA LEU A 244 -12.58 28.00 -6.88
C LEU A 244 -11.15 28.08 -6.30
N GLU A 245 -10.92 28.97 -5.34
CA GLU A 245 -9.63 29.04 -4.62
C GLU A 245 -9.35 27.75 -3.83
N ALA A 246 -10.33 27.26 -3.09
CA ALA A 246 -10.18 26.08 -2.26
C ALA A 246 -10.12 24.79 -3.11
N GLU A 247 -10.79 24.77 -4.27
CA GLU A 247 -10.71 23.67 -5.24
C GLU A 247 -9.30 23.60 -5.83
N LYS A 248 -8.70 24.75 -6.15
CA LYS A 248 -7.30 24.81 -6.58
C LYS A 248 -6.35 24.27 -5.49
N VAL A 249 -6.61 24.58 -4.22
CA VAL A 249 -5.86 24.02 -3.09
C VAL A 249 -5.96 22.49 -3.05
N LEU A 250 -7.18 21.95 -3.17
CA LEU A 250 -7.41 20.50 -3.21
C LEU A 250 -6.69 19.83 -4.38
N ARG A 251 -6.82 20.38 -5.60
CA ARG A 251 -6.14 19.85 -6.80
C ARG A 251 -4.62 19.86 -6.66
N GLN A 252 -4.05 20.91 -6.06
CA GLN A 252 -2.61 20.98 -5.80
C GLN A 252 -2.16 19.93 -4.78
N ALA A 253 -2.94 19.71 -3.71
CA ALA A 253 -2.64 18.68 -2.72
C ALA A 253 -2.70 17.28 -3.36
N ALA A 254 -3.74 16.98 -4.13
CA ALA A 254 -3.90 15.71 -4.83
C ALA A 254 -2.76 15.45 -5.84
N ALA A 255 -2.38 16.46 -6.63
CA ALA A 255 -1.26 16.33 -7.58
C ALA A 255 0.07 16.05 -6.87
N PHE A 256 0.36 16.78 -5.78
CA PHE A 256 1.56 16.53 -4.98
C PHE A 256 1.55 15.13 -4.36
N LEU A 257 0.43 14.71 -3.76
CA LEU A 257 0.30 13.37 -3.16
C LEU A 257 0.53 12.25 -4.17
N ASN A 258 0.03 12.40 -5.39
CA ASN A 258 0.20 11.38 -6.42
C ASN A 258 1.67 11.24 -6.85
N ILE A 259 2.35 12.36 -7.11
CA ILE A 259 3.77 12.38 -7.44
C ILE A 259 4.59 11.81 -6.29
N GLU A 260 4.42 12.37 -5.09
CA GLU A 260 5.24 12.05 -3.93
C GLU A 260 5.04 10.59 -3.49
N SER A 261 3.81 10.07 -3.50
CA SER A 261 3.53 8.67 -3.13
C SER A 261 4.15 7.70 -4.12
N SER A 262 4.13 8.02 -5.43
CA SER A 262 4.77 7.20 -6.46
C SER A 262 6.29 7.11 -6.23
N VAL A 263 6.92 8.21 -5.85
CA VAL A 263 8.35 8.26 -5.52
C VAL A 263 8.66 7.36 -4.33
N TYR A 264 7.94 7.49 -3.21
CA TYR A 264 8.18 6.65 -2.03
C TYR A 264 7.88 5.17 -2.26
N TYR A 265 6.93 4.84 -3.15
CA TYR A 265 6.69 3.47 -3.57
C TYR A 265 7.92 2.87 -4.26
N SER A 266 8.45 3.54 -5.29
CA SER A 266 9.64 3.06 -6.01
C SER A 266 10.90 3.06 -5.14
N LEU A 267 11.06 4.03 -4.24
CA LEU A 267 12.15 4.03 -3.27
C LEU A 267 12.07 2.82 -2.32
N GLN A 268 10.85 2.41 -1.95
CA GLN A 268 10.62 1.24 -1.11
C GLN A 268 11.01 -0.07 -1.83
N GLU A 269 10.74 -0.18 -3.14
CA GLU A 269 11.15 -1.34 -3.96
C GLU A 269 12.68 -1.47 -3.97
N ILE A 270 13.35 -0.38 -4.35
CA ILE A 270 14.81 -0.34 -4.46
C ILE A 270 15.48 -0.63 -3.11
N ILE A 271 15.04 0.02 -2.02
CA ILE A 271 15.69 -0.17 -0.71
C ILE A 271 15.48 -1.60 -0.18
N ASN A 272 14.34 -2.23 -0.47
CA ASN A 272 14.09 -3.63 -0.07
C ASN A 272 15.07 -4.58 -0.77
N GLU A 273 15.31 -4.38 -2.05
CA GLU A 273 16.23 -5.20 -2.84
C GLU A 273 17.68 -4.98 -2.43
N VAL A 274 18.09 -3.72 -2.23
CA VAL A 274 19.41 -3.38 -1.68
C VAL A 274 19.61 -4.05 -0.32
N TYR A 275 18.61 -3.99 0.56
CA TYR A 275 18.66 -4.64 1.87
C TYR A 275 18.78 -6.17 1.72
N ALA A 276 17.97 -6.78 0.87
CA ALA A 276 18.02 -8.21 0.60
C ALA A 276 19.41 -8.66 0.12
N ILE A 277 20.00 -7.95 -0.85
CA ILE A 277 21.34 -8.23 -1.39
C ILE A 277 22.41 -8.12 -0.30
N LEU A 278 22.36 -7.06 0.51
CA LEU A 278 23.32 -6.86 1.59
C LEU A 278 23.21 -7.97 2.63
N LEU A 279 22.00 -8.39 3.03
CA LEU A 279 21.83 -9.49 3.98
C LEU A 279 22.37 -10.81 3.41
N ILE A 280 21.97 -11.15 2.18
CA ILE A 280 22.24 -12.48 1.63
C ILE A 280 23.67 -12.66 1.08
N SER A 281 24.36 -11.57 0.75
CA SER A 281 25.73 -11.61 0.19
C SER A 281 26.78 -12.24 1.10
N THR A 282 26.50 -12.44 2.40
CA THR A 282 27.40 -13.22 3.29
C THR A 282 27.39 -14.71 2.94
N TYR A 283 26.31 -15.18 2.31
CA TYR A 283 26.03 -16.59 2.06
C TYR A 283 25.91 -16.96 0.58
N ALA A 284 25.55 -16.00 -0.28
CA ALA A 284 25.48 -16.21 -1.72
C ALA A 284 26.87 -16.44 -2.33
N GLY A 285 26.95 -17.26 -3.38
CA GLY A 285 28.18 -17.55 -4.12
C GLY A 285 29.13 -18.55 -3.46
N ILE A 286 28.79 -19.09 -2.27
CA ILE A 286 29.60 -20.10 -1.57
C ILE A 286 29.58 -21.46 -2.30
N VAL A 287 28.50 -21.75 -3.03
CA VAL A 287 28.33 -22.99 -3.83
C VAL A 287 27.95 -22.59 -5.25
N GLU A 288 28.65 -23.15 -6.25
CA GLU A 288 28.29 -22.99 -7.66
C GLU A 288 26.89 -23.56 -7.92
N THR A 289 25.95 -22.67 -8.24
CA THR A 289 24.63 -23.03 -8.78
C THR A 289 24.60 -22.72 -10.27
N ASP A 290 23.79 -23.47 -11.03
CA ASP A 290 23.66 -23.31 -12.48
C ASP A 290 22.88 -22.02 -12.87
N THR A 291 22.95 -20.95 -12.06
CA THR A 291 22.16 -19.74 -12.26
C THR A 291 22.72 -18.95 -13.44
N PRO A 292 21.91 -18.67 -14.47
CA PRO A 292 22.38 -18.19 -15.78
C PRO A 292 22.61 -16.68 -15.85
N VAL A 293 22.93 -16.02 -14.73
CA VAL A 293 23.02 -14.57 -14.70
C VAL A 293 24.46 -14.13 -14.86
N SER A 294 24.71 -13.34 -15.89
CA SER A 294 25.97 -12.59 -16.01
C SER A 294 25.97 -11.52 -14.93
N GLU A 295 26.61 -11.79 -13.78
CA GLU A 295 26.88 -10.78 -12.73
C GLU A 295 27.52 -9.52 -13.34
N GLU A 296 28.28 -9.67 -14.43
CA GLU A 296 28.84 -8.56 -15.22
C GLU A 296 27.75 -7.70 -15.87
N THR A 297 26.68 -8.31 -16.41
CA THR A 297 25.56 -7.58 -17.03
C THR A 297 24.82 -6.75 -16.00
N ILE A 298 24.46 -7.35 -14.86
CA ILE A 298 23.83 -6.63 -13.73
C ILE A 298 24.73 -5.51 -13.22
N HIS A 299 26.00 -5.80 -12.97
CA HIS A 299 26.96 -4.82 -12.48
C HIS A 299 27.12 -3.65 -13.46
N THR A 300 27.11 -3.93 -14.77
CA THR A 300 27.16 -2.87 -15.79
C THR A 300 25.90 -2.01 -15.74
N ILE A 301 24.71 -2.62 -15.74
CA ILE A 301 23.45 -1.87 -15.71
C ILE A 301 23.38 -0.97 -14.47
N LEU A 302 23.63 -1.53 -13.29
CA LEU A 302 23.67 -0.76 -12.04
C LEU A 302 24.68 0.39 -12.11
N GLY A 303 25.88 0.15 -12.63
CA GLY A 303 26.93 1.16 -12.74
C GLY A 303 26.59 2.31 -13.68
N GLU A 304 26.00 2.00 -14.84
CA GLU A 304 25.57 3.00 -15.82
C GLU A 304 24.43 3.86 -15.25
N ILE A 305 23.40 3.26 -14.64
CA ILE A 305 22.29 4.01 -14.01
C ILE A 305 22.81 4.88 -12.84
N ASN A 306 23.63 4.30 -11.95
CA ASN A 306 24.21 5.00 -10.80
C ASN A 306 25.01 6.24 -11.24
N THR A 307 25.81 6.09 -12.30
CA THR A 307 26.56 7.20 -12.90
C THR A 307 25.64 8.23 -13.55
N ALA A 308 24.54 7.78 -14.17
CA ALA A 308 23.60 8.63 -14.86
C ALA A 308 22.83 9.56 -13.91
N PHE A 309 22.61 9.18 -12.64
CA PHE A 309 22.12 10.09 -11.59
C PHE A 309 23.05 11.28 -11.32
N LEU A 310 24.35 11.16 -11.66
CA LEU A 310 25.35 12.21 -11.49
C LEU A 310 25.63 13.00 -12.79
N SER A 311 25.05 12.58 -13.91
CA SER A 311 25.30 13.13 -15.25
C SER A 311 24.20 14.13 -15.65
N GLU A 312 24.58 15.18 -16.37
CA GLU A 312 23.64 16.09 -17.03
C GLU A 312 23.17 15.56 -18.41
N ASP A 313 23.82 14.54 -18.96
CA ASP A 313 23.50 13.97 -20.29
C ASP A 313 22.60 12.73 -20.16
N LYS A 314 21.30 12.93 -20.43
CA LYS A 314 20.19 12.04 -20.09
C LYS A 314 19.78 11.07 -21.23
N ALA A 315 20.16 11.34 -22.48
CA ALA A 315 19.59 10.66 -23.65
C ALA A 315 20.35 9.39 -24.10
N GLU A 316 21.54 9.13 -23.56
CA GLU A 316 22.42 8.05 -24.02
C GLU A 316 22.18 6.70 -23.30
N LEU A 317 21.56 6.72 -22.12
CA LEU A 317 21.48 5.54 -21.23
C LEU A 317 20.57 4.44 -21.76
N ALA A 318 19.32 4.74 -22.14
CA ALA A 318 18.34 3.73 -22.55
C ALA A 318 18.84 2.85 -23.71
N LYS A 319 19.46 3.46 -24.73
CA LYS A 319 20.04 2.72 -25.87
C LYS A 319 21.24 1.85 -25.48
N LYS A 320 22.00 2.23 -24.45
CA LYS A 320 23.15 1.44 -23.97
C LYS A 320 22.69 0.19 -23.19
N LEU A 321 21.51 0.26 -22.58
CA LEU A 321 21.01 -0.80 -21.69
C LEU A 321 20.06 -1.78 -22.36
N GLU A 322 19.42 -1.43 -23.49
CA GLU A 322 18.44 -2.26 -24.20
C GLU A 322 18.90 -3.73 -24.38
N THR A 323 20.04 -3.95 -25.05
CA THR A 323 20.60 -5.31 -25.26
C THR A 323 21.01 -6.00 -23.96
N LYS A 324 21.34 -5.25 -22.90
CA LYS A 324 21.70 -5.84 -21.60
C LYS A 324 20.48 -6.33 -20.84
N PHE A 325 19.33 -5.66 -20.98
CA PHE A 325 18.07 -6.11 -20.41
C PHE A 325 17.51 -7.34 -21.13
N GLU A 326 17.75 -7.50 -22.44
CA GLU A 326 17.42 -8.75 -23.17
C GLU A 326 18.09 -9.98 -22.55
N GLU A 327 19.31 -9.83 -22.00
CA GLU A 327 20.01 -10.92 -21.32
C GLU A 327 19.38 -11.32 -19.98
N LEU A 328 18.48 -10.49 -19.43
CA LEU A 328 17.79 -10.73 -18.15
C LEU A 328 16.40 -11.36 -18.30
N GLU A 329 15.88 -11.45 -19.54
CA GLU A 329 14.54 -11.95 -19.82
C GLU A 329 14.35 -13.39 -19.32
N GLY A 330 13.23 -13.64 -18.63
CA GLY A 330 12.88 -14.98 -18.12
C GLY A 330 13.57 -15.37 -16.82
N ILE A 331 14.53 -14.59 -16.30
CA ILE A 331 15.24 -14.93 -15.06
C ILE A 331 14.32 -14.84 -13.84
N GLN A 332 13.53 -13.76 -13.74
CA GLN A 332 12.60 -13.57 -12.61
C GLN A 332 11.62 -14.74 -12.51
N GLU A 333 11.01 -15.16 -13.62
CA GLU A 333 10.05 -16.25 -13.68
C GLU A 333 10.68 -17.59 -13.26
N ASN A 334 11.88 -17.88 -13.76
CA ASN A 334 12.61 -19.10 -13.40
C ASN A 334 12.91 -19.17 -11.88
N VAL A 335 13.27 -18.03 -11.28
CA VAL A 335 13.53 -17.96 -9.84
C VAL A 335 12.22 -18.04 -9.04
N VAL A 336 11.13 -17.45 -9.51
CA VAL A 336 9.81 -17.54 -8.84
C VAL A 336 9.29 -18.97 -8.80
N TYR A 337 9.43 -19.75 -9.87
CA TYR A 337 9.10 -21.20 -9.84
C TYR A 337 9.85 -21.94 -8.74
N THR A 338 11.10 -21.54 -8.53
CA THR A 338 11.96 -22.12 -7.51
C THR A 338 11.48 -21.77 -6.10
N PHE A 339 11.02 -20.53 -5.87
CA PHE A 339 10.43 -20.13 -4.60
C PHE A 339 9.16 -20.93 -4.30
N ILE A 340 8.29 -21.15 -5.29
CA ILE A 340 7.08 -21.96 -5.12
C ILE A 340 7.41 -23.39 -4.63
N GLU A 341 8.47 -24.01 -5.17
CA GLU A 341 8.87 -25.36 -4.75
C GLU A 341 9.48 -25.43 -3.34
N THR A 342 10.10 -24.33 -2.90
CA THR A 342 10.96 -24.31 -1.70
C THR A 342 10.33 -23.62 -0.50
N ASP A 343 9.32 -22.76 -0.68
CA ASP A 343 8.76 -21.93 0.39
C ASP A 343 8.17 -22.77 1.54
N ASP A 344 7.36 -23.78 1.19
CA ASP A 344 6.83 -24.75 2.16
C ASP A 344 7.93 -25.47 2.94
N VAL A 345 9.07 -25.75 2.29
CA VAL A 345 10.20 -26.45 2.91
C VAL A 345 10.91 -25.51 3.88
N LEU A 346 11.09 -24.24 3.52
CA LEU A 346 11.69 -23.25 4.41
C LEU A 346 10.82 -23.04 5.66
N ASN A 347 9.49 -22.98 5.49
CA ASN A 347 8.52 -22.94 6.60
C ASN A 347 8.58 -24.19 7.48
N GLU A 348 8.73 -25.38 6.87
CA GLU A 348 8.92 -26.64 7.59
C GLU A 348 10.22 -26.64 8.40
N VAL A 349 11.32 -26.10 7.85
CA VAL A 349 12.60 -25.95 8.55
C VAL A 349 12.46 -25.01 9.74
N ASP A 350 11.82 -23.87 9.56
CA ASP A 350 11.60 -22.88 10.63
C ASP A 350 10.74 -23.43 11.77
N LYS A 351 9.67 -24.17 11.46
CA LYS A 351 8.74 -24.70 12.47
C LYS A 351 9.27 -25.94 13.17
N ASN A 352 9.83 -26.89 12.41
CA ASN A 352 10.09 -28.24 12.91
C ASN A 352 11.59 -28.57 13.07
N TYR A 353 12.48 -27.80 12.44
CA TYR A 353 13.93 -28.03 12.49
C TYR A 353 14.75 -26.86 13.07
N ARG A 354 14.13 -25.83 13.67
CA ARG A 354 14.86 -24.69 14.25
C ARG A 354 15.89 -25.09 15.34
N LYS A 355 15.55 -26.07 16.19
CA LYS A 355 16.53 -26.62 17.16
C LYS A 355 17.73 -27.28 16.47
N LEU A 356 17.49 -27.90 15.31
CA LEU A 356 18.57 -28.49 14.53
C LEU A 356 19.44 -27.40 13.91
N THR A 357 18.86 -26.33 13.36
CA THR A 357 19.63 -25.20 12.82
C THR A 357 20.49 -24.52 13.89
N GLU A 358 19.97 -24.38 15.12
CA GLU A 358 20.75 -23.89 16.27
C GLU A 358 21.92 -24.84 16.59
N SER A 359 21.67 -26.16 16.63
CA SER A 359 22.73 -27.14 16.91
C SER A 359 23.83 -27.18 15.84
N LEU A 360 23.48 -26.86 14.59
CA LEU A 360 24.40 -26.74 13.46
C LEU A 360 25.04 -25.35 13.36
N MET A 361 24.64 -24.40 14.21
CA MET A 361 25.06 -22.99 14.18
C MET A 361 24.77 -22.29 12.84
N ILE A 362 23.67 -22.68 12.17
CA ILE A 362 23.20 -22.09 10.92
C ILE A 362 21.85 -21.36 11.09
N ASP A 363 21.38 -21.18 12.32
CA ASP A 363 20.19 -20.38 12.60
C ASP A 363 20.31 -18.91 12.15
N PRO A 364 21.49 -18.24 12.15
CA PRO A 364 21.59 -16.90 11.59
C PRO A 364 21.37 -16.90 10.07
N PHE A 365 21.75 -17.98 9.38
CA PHE A 365 21.50 -18.14 7.95
C PHE A 365 20.01 -18.33 7.68
N LEU A 366 19.32 -19.16 8.48
CA LEU A 366 17.86 -19.29 8.40
C LEU A 366 17.17 -17.93 8.58
N ASN A 367 17.56 -17.16 9.60
CA ASN A 367 16.95 -15.84 9.86
C ASN A 367 17.18 -14.86 8.72
N VAL A 368 18.37 -14.88 8.09
CA VAL A 368 18.65 -14.08 6.89
C VAL A 368 17.76 -14.50 5.73
N LEU A 369 17.58 -15.80 5.47
CA LEU A 369 16.69 -16.28 4.41
C LEU A 369 15.23 -15.85 4.65
N LEU A 370 14.74 -15.97 5.88
CA LEU A 370 13.37 -15.57 6.24
C LEU A 370 13.15 -14.06 6.07
N ARG A 371 14.12 -13.23 6.51
CA ARG A 371 14.04 -11.76 6.38
C ARG A 371 14.16 -11.33 4.92
N THR A 372 15.08 -11.93 4.16
CA THR A 372 15.21 -11.68 2.71
C THR A 372 13.93 -12.07 1.96
N ARG A 373 13.28 -13.19 2.33
CA ARG A 373 11.98 -13.57 1.76
C ARG A 373 10.90 -12.51 2.02
N GLN A 374 10.84 -11.96 3.24
CA GLN A 374 9.88 -10.90 3.56
C GLN A 374 10.13 -9.62 2.74
N LEU A 375 11.40 -9.21 2.63
CA LEU A 375 11.80 -8.04 1.85
C LEU A 375 11.46 -8.16 0.36
N LEU A 376 11.53 -9.37 -0.20
CA LEU A 376 11.28 -9.66 -1.62
C LEU A 376 9.84 -10.16 -1.88
N SER A 377 8.95 -10.05 -0.89
CA SER A 377 7.55 -10.44 -1.02
C SER A 377 6.70 -9.33 -1.65
N ASP A 378 5.49 -9.68 -2.07
CA ASP A 378 4.50 -8.71 -2.58
C ASP A 378 4.07 -7.66 -1.53
N SER A 379 4.36 -7.90 -0.23
CA SER A 379 4.09 -6.96 0.84
C SER A 379 5.21 -5.93 0.97
N LEU A 380 5.27 -5.00 0.02
CA LEU A 380 6.32 -3.99 -0.12
C LEU A 380 6.68 -3.24 1.18
N PHE A 381 5.65 -2.84 1.94
CA PHE A 381 5.76 -2.10 3.21
C PHE A 381 5.65 -3.00 4.45
N ILE A 382 6.03 -4.28 4.37
CA ILE A 382 5.98 -5.19 5.53
C ILE A 382 6.80 -4.65 6.71
N ASP A 383 6.25 -4.67 7.92
CA ASP A 383 7.05 -4.44 9.13
C ASP A 383 7.83 -5.71 9.47
N LEU A 384 9.17 -5.60 9.48
CA LEU A 384 10.06 -6.73 9.74
C LEU A 384 10.17 -7.05 11.24
N GLU A 385 9.70 -6.16 12.11
CA GLU A 385 9.79 -6.28 13.56
C GLU A 385 8.43 -6.56 14.22
N GLU A 386 7.33 -6.58 13.44
CA GLU A 386 6.00 -6.90 13.97
C GLU A 386 5.93 -8.38 14.36
N GLU A 387 6.02 -8.67 15.66
CA GLU A 387 5.71 -10.00 16.18
C GLU A 387 4.23 -10.30 15.93
N ALA A 388 3.93 -11.46 15.33
CA ALA A 388 2.57 -11.95 15.19
C ALA A 388 1.96 -12.14 16.59
N ALA A 389 1.30 -11.10 17.11
CA ALA A 389 0.63 -11.13 18.38
C ALA A 389 -0.59 -12.05 18.26
N ASP A 390 -0.41 -13.31 18.62
CA ASP A 390 -1.37 -14.42 18.53
C ASP A 390 -2.55 -14.30 19.52
N SER A 391 -2.81 -13.09 20.01
CA SER A 391 -3.96 -12.81 20.87
C SER A 391 -5.23 -12.75 20.05
N LYS A 392 -6.26 -13.46 20.50
CA LYS A 392 -7.60 -13.37 19.91
C LYS A 392 -8.34 -12.14 20.40
N VAL A 393 -9.14 -11.56 19.52
CA VAL A 393 -10.00 -10.43 19.81
C VAL A 393 -11.09 -10.83 20.81
N SER A 394 -11.22 -10.08 21.91
CA SER A 394 -12.27 -10.24 22.92
C SER A 394 -13.44 -9.29 22.69
N GLU A 395 -14.59 -9.62 23.27
CA GLU A 395 -15.78 -8.75 23.25
C GLU A 395 -15.51 -7.40 23.93
N SER A 396 -14.77 -7.39 25.05
CA SER A 396 -14.39 -6.16 25.76
C SER A 396 -13.50 -5.24 24.91
N LEU A 397 -12.60 -5.82 24.09
CA LEU A 397 -11.76 -5.03 23.19
C LEU A 397 -12.62 -4.37 22.12
N ILE A 398 -13.52 -5.14 21.48
CA ILE A 398 -14.45 -4.62 20.47
C ILE A 398 -15.30 -3.48 21.04
N GLU A 399 -15.84 -3.66 22.24
CA GLU A 399 -16.67 -2.63 22.89
C GLU A 399 -15.86 -1.35 23.15
N SER A 400 -14.66 -1.47 23.72
CA SER A 400 -13.81 -0.30 23.97
C SER A 400 -13.37 0.43 22.70
N GLU A 401 -13.06 -0.29 21.63
CA GLU A 401 -12.68 0.31 20.34
C GLU A 401 -13.88 0.97 19.65
N ALA A 402 -15.07 0.35 19.73
CA ALA A 402 -16.29 0.92 19.19
C ALA A 402 -16.70 2.21 19.92
N GLU A 403 -16.62 2.23 21.26
CA GLU A 403 -16.88 3.42 22.07
C GLU A 403 -15.92 4.55 21.73
N LYS A 404 -14.62 4.25 21.64
CA LYS A 404 -13.61 5.25 21.28
C LYS A 404 -13.86 5.87 19.90
N ILE A 405 -14.17 5.06 18.89
CA ILE A 405 -14.50 5.56 17.55
C ILE A 405 -15.76 6.43 17.57
N GLU A 406 -16.78 6.02 18.32
CA GLU A 406 -18.02 6.77 18.47
C GLU A 406 -17.78 8.14 19.13
N GLU A 407 -16.95 8.19 20.17
CA GLU A 407 -16.52 9.43 20.84
C GLU A 407 -15.74 10.35 19.90
N ASP A 408 -14.71 9.82 19.25
CA ASP A 408 -13.81 10.56 18.36
C ASP A 408 -14.58 11.15 17.16
N MET A 409 -15.43 10.36 16.50
CA MET A 409 -16.29 10.84 15.41
C MET A 409 -17.32 11.86 15.89
N THR A 410 -17.89 11.67 17.09
CA THR A 410 -18.86 12.64 17.64
C THR A 410 -18.20 13.99 17.88
N ALA A 411 -16.98 14.01 18.39
CA ALA A 411 -16.18 15.22 18.55
C ALA A 411 -15.88 15.87 17.19
N LEU A 412 -15.44 15.08 16.20
CA LEU A 412 -15.18 15.55 14.83
C LEU A 412 -16.43 16.18 14.19
N PHE A 413 -17.58 15.52 14.30
CA PHE A 413 -18.84 16.01 13.75
C PHE A 413 -19.36 17.27 14.44
N ALA A 414 -18.92 17.54 15.68
CA ALA A 414 -19.28 18.74 16.41
C ALA A 414 -18.38 19.94 16.05
N SER A 415 -17.12 19.68 15.69
CA SER A 415 -16.14 20.72 15.36
C SER A 415 -16.13 21.14 13.89
N HIS A 416 -16.62 20.30 12.98
CA HIS A 416 -16.58 20.53 11.53
C HIS A 416 -17.94 20.90 10.93
N ASP A 417 -17.90 21.39 9.68
CA ASP A 417 -19.10 21.61 8.88
C ASP A 417 -19.88 20.30 8.65
N ARG A 418 -21.20 20.41 8.53
CA ARG A 418 -22.09 19.27 8.33
C ARG A 418 -21.76 18.48 7.05
N MET A 419 -21.25 19.14 6.00
CA MET A 419 -20.86 18.47 4.77
C MET A 419 -19.64 17.57 4.99
N ILE A 420 -18.65 18.00 5.78
CA ILE A 420 -17.51 17.17 6.19
C ILE A 420 -18.00 15.96 6.99
N ALA A 421 -18.86 16.18 7.99
CA ALA A 421 -19.41 15.09 8.79
C ALA A 421 -20.13 14.03 7.93
N ARG A 422 -20.91 14.47 6.93
CA ARG A 422 -21.57 13.57 5.98
C ARG A 422 -20.58 12.84 5.07
N ALA A 423 -19.52 13.52 4.63
CA ALA A 423 -18.48 12.94 3.80
C ALA A 423 -17.73 11.83 4.56
N VAL A 424 -17.36 12.08 5.80
CA VAL A 424 -16.77 11.06 6.69
C VAL A 424 -17.71 9.87 6.86
N MET A 425 -19.01 10.10 7.11
CA MET A 425 -19.99 9.00 7.21
C MET A 425 -20.11 8.22 5.90
N ALA A 426 -20.15 8.89 4.76
CA ALA A 426 -20.26 8.25 3.45
C ALA A 426 -19.03 7.39 3.16
N ASN A 427 -17.84 7.98 3.32
CA ASN A 427 -16.57 7.31 3.08
C ASN A 427 -16.39 6.08 3.99
N THR A 428 -16.67 6.21 5.28
CA THR A 428 -16.58 5.07 6.21
C THR A 428 -17.61 4.00 5.90
N LEU A 429 -18.86 4.35 5.55
CA LEU A 429 -19.87 3.37 5.14
C LEU A 429 -19.48 2.63 3.85
N GLY A 430 -18.78 3.30 2.93
CA GLY A 430 -18.25 2.70 1.71
C GLY A 430 -17.05 1.78 1.94
N ASN A 431 -16.43 1.81 3.13
CA ASN A 431 -15.23 1.03 3.44
C ASN A 431 -15.44 -0.05 4.52
N VAL A 432 -16.62 -0.14 5.13
CA VAL A 432 -16.97 -1.26 6.04
C VAL A 432 -17.54 -2.46 5.29
N PRO A 433 -17.39 -3.70 5.83
CA PRO A 433 -18.03 -4.88 5.26
C PRO A 433 -19.53 -4.68 5.05
N VAL A 434 -20.06 -5.25 3.95
CA VAL A 434 -21.49 -5.14 3.60
C VAL A 434 -22.36 -5.57 4.77
N PHE A 435 -23.12 -4.61 5.31
CA PHE A 435 -23.99 -4.78 6.47
C PHE A 435 -25.44 -5.15 6.09
N PHE A 436 -25.71 -5.35 4.80
CA PHE A 436 -27.01 -5.76 4.30
C PHE A 436 -27.14 -7.28 4.24
N LYS A 437 -28.26 -7.81 4.73
CA LYS A 437 -28.51 -9.26 4.77
C LYS A 437 -29.04 -9.83 3.46
N ASN A 438 -29.62 -8.98 2.61
CA ASN A 438 -30.28 -9.40 1.36
C ASN A 438 -30.44 -8.23 0.38
N ARG A 439 -30.78 -8.56 -0.87
CA ARG A 439 -31.00 -7.58 -1.96
C ARG A 439 -32.08 -6.55 -1.64
N THR A 440 -33.10 -6.91 -0.86
CA THR A 440 -34.18 -6.00 -0.48
C THR A 440 -33.69 -4.89 0.44
N GLU A 441 -32.80 -5.19 1.38
CA GLU A 441 -32.18 -4.17 2.23
C GLU A 441 -31.34 -3.18 1.44
N VAL A 442 -30.57 -3.66 0.44
CA VAL A 442 -29.82 -2.80 -0.49
C VAL A 442 -30.78 -1.88 -1.26
N MET A 443 -31.83 -2.44 -1.87
CA MET A 443 -32.84 -1.67 -2.61
C MET A 443 -33.50 -0.59 -1.73
N ASN A 444 -33.88 -0.96 -0.51
CA ASN A 444 -34.51 -0.03 0.43
C ASN A 444 -33.56 1.09 0.82
N TYR A 445 -32.28 0.80 1.05
CA TYR A 445 -31.29 1.82 1.38
C TYR A 445 -31.06 2.80 0.22
N VAL A 446 -30.89 2.29 -1.01
CA VAL A 446 -30.68 3.12 -2.21
C VAL A 446 -31.85 4.07 -2.41
N ARG A 447 -33.09 3.53 -2.44
CA ARG A 447 -34.30 4.36 -2.59
C ARG A 447 -34.45 5.38 -1.48
N TYR A 448 -34.31 4.93 -0.23
CA TYR A 448 -34.46 5.82 0.92
C TYR A 448 -33.45 6.99 0.87
N SER A 449 -32.20 6.72 0.50
CA SER A 449 -31.15 7.74 0.40
C SER A 449 -31.45 8.81 -0.66
N LEU A 450 -31.99 8.40 -1.82
CA LEU A 450 -32.37 9.29 -2.91
C LEU A 450 -33.63 10.09 -2.58
N GLU A 451 -34.71 9.41 -2.17
CA GLU A 451 -36.01 10.03 -1.86
C GLU A 451 -35.92 11.06 -0.71
N HIS A 452 -35.08 10.77 0.29
CA HIS A 452 -34.93 11.62 1.47
C HIS A 452 -33.82 12.67 1.32
N CYS A 453 -33.17 12.73 0.15
CA CYS A 453 -32.34 13.86 -0.23
C CYS A 453 -33.22 14.98 -0.77
N LYS A 454 -33.16 16.17 -0.17
CA LYS A 454 -33.87 17.37 -0.65
C LYS A 454 -32.94 18.42 -1.24
N ASP A 455 -31.63 18.16 -1.22
CA ASP A 455 -30.62 19.04 -1.78
C ASP A 455 -30.42 18.65 -3.25
N PRO A 456 -30.84 19.49 -4.22
CA PRO A 456 -30.71 19.18 -5.63
C PRO A 456 -29.25 19.06 -6.08
N TYR A 457 -28.33 19.77 -5.43
CA TYR A 457 -26.90 19.76 -5.74
C TYR A 457 -26.25 18.46 -5.30
N GLU A 458 -26.58 17.99 -4.08
CA GLU A 458 -26.12 16.70 -3.57
C GLU A 458 -26.66 15.53 -4.43
N LYS A 459 -27.92 15.63 -4.91
CA LYS A 459 -28.47 14.66 -5.86
C LYS A 459 -27.75 14.68 -7.20
N ALA A 460 -27.52 15.85 -7.78
CA ALA A 460 -26.85 15.98 -9.08
C ALA A 460 -25.46 15.34 -9.05
N ALA A 461 -24.67 15.64 -8.02
CA ALA A 461 -23.35 15.03 -7.81
C ALA A 461 -23.42 13.51 -7.67
N CYS A 462 -24.35 13.02 -6.86
CA CYS A 462 -24.58 11.59 -6.69
C CYS A 462 -24.92 10.90 -8.03
N VAL A 463 -25.78 11.53 -8.84
CA VAL A 463 -26.18 11.00 -10.15
C VAL A 463 -25.01 10.96 -11.11
N GLU A 464 -24.23 12.03 -11.22
CA GLU A 464 -23.08 12.09 -12.12
C GLU A 464 -22.00 11.07 -11.73
N ILE A 465 -21.60 11.04 -10.45
CA ILE A 465 -20.54 10.15 -9.97
C ILE A 465 -20.93 8.68 -10.20
N ILE A 466 -22.12 8.27 -9.75
CA ILE A 466 -22.55 6.88 -9.93
C ILE A 466 -22.77 6.55 -11.41
N ASN A 467 -23.15 7.50 -12.27
CA ASN A 467 -23.20 7.23 -13.69
C ASN A 467 -21.83 6.94 -14.30
N LYS A 468 -20.75 7.60 -13.82
CA LYS A 468 -19.37 7.29 -14.22
C LYS A 468 -19.01 5.86 -13.80
N LEU A 469 -19.32 5.49 -12.56
CA LEU A 469 -19.11 4.11 -12.05
C LEU A 469 -19.85 3.01 -12.82
N ILE A 470 -20.98 3.33 -13.44
CA ILE A 470 -21.78 2.38 -14.23
C ILE A 470 -21.21 2.19 -15.65
N ILE A 471 -20.44 3.17 -16.14
CA ILE A 471 -19.87 3.17 -17.50
C ILE A 471 -18.47 2.55 -17.52
N GLU A 472 -17.70 2.76 -16.45
CA GLU A 472 -16.47 2.03 -16.14
C GLU A 472 -16.75 0.52 -15.99
#